data_AF-A0A363NTZ5-F1
#
_entry.id   AF-A0A363NTZ5-F1
#
_cell.length_a   1.000
_cell.length_b   1.000
_cell.length_c   1.000
_cell.angle_alpha   90.00
_cell.angle_beta   90.00
_cell.angle_gamma   90.00
#
_symmetry.space_group_name_H-M   'P 1'
#
loop_
_entity.id
_entity.type
_entity.pdbx_description
1 polymer ?
#
loop_
_entity_poly.entity_id
_entity_poly.type
_entity_poly.pdbx_seq_one_letter_code
_entity_poly.pdbx_strand_id
1 'polypeptide(L)'
;MNYYLSKFMTYHEVHRMHREGNSIRRISYHLGLNWRTVKKLLSKDDRSYQKELEAPSSKKKLLDPYRDFVREKLELYNYTSAAKMCDWLKEYDSNFPQVSARTVFNLVQGIRMEYNIPKETTGRDFQMPPELPYGNQAQVDFGFYNMTTSSTRSMNRLPLS
;
A
#
# COMPACT_ATOMS: atom_id res chain seq x y z
N MET A 1 13.70 2.91 -14.86
CA MET A 1 15.15 2.63 -14.80
C MET A 1 15.40 1.69 -13.63
N ASN A 2 16.06 0.55 -13.83
CA ASN A 2 16.36 -0.39 -12.75
C ASN A 2 17.32 0.28 -11.74
N TYR A 3 16.95 0.31 -10.45
CA TYR A 3 17.75 0.92 -9.38
C TYR A 3 19.18 0.37 -9.36
N TYR A 4 19.31 -0.95 -9.51
CA TYR A 4 20.60 -1.64 -9.57
C TYR A 4 21.48 -1.11 -10.71
N LEU A 5 20.94 -1.07 -11.93
CA LEU A 5 21.67 -0.62 -13.11
C LEU A 5 22.14 0.83 -12.98
N SER A 6 21.28 1.73 -12.46
CA SER A 6 21.63 3.13 -12.27
C SER A 6 22.83 3.34 -11.33
N LYS A 7 22.86 2.59 -10.22
CA LYS A 7 23.95 2.64 -9.24
C LYS A 7 25.24 2.05 -9.79
N PHE A 8 25.12 0.93 -10.49
CA PHE A 8 26.25 0.24 -11.12
C PHE A 8 26.92 1.10 -12.20
N MET A 9 26.13 1.76 -13.06
CA MET A 9 26.64 2.70 -14.06
C MET A 9 27.35 3.89 -13.41
N THR A 10 26.78 4.44 -12.34
CA THR A 10 27.37 5.55 -11.59
C THR A 10 28.72 5.16 -10.97
N TYR A 11 28.83 3.94 -10.44
CA TYR A 11 30.08 3.43 -9.89
C TYR A 11 31.18 3.32 -10.95
N HIS A 12 30.89 2.70 -12.09
CA HIS A 12 31.85 2.60 -13.18
C HIS A 12 32.24 3.96 -13.75
N GLU A 13 31.30 4.89 -13.83
CA GLU A 13 31.55 6.26 -14.28
C GLU A 13 32.53 7.00 -13.35
N VAL A 14 32.34 6.88 -12.02
CA VAL A 14 33.26 7.44 -11.02
C VAL A 14 34.68 6.87 -11.19
N HIS A 15 34.80 5.55 -11.37
CA HIS A 15 36.09 4.89 -11.58
C HIS A 15 36.74 5.27 -12.92
N ARG A 16 35.94 5.42 -13.99
CA ARG A 16 36.42 5.88 -15.31
C ARG A 16 37.01 7.28 -15.21
N MET A 17 36.26 8.25 -14.68
CA MET A 17 36.73 9.63 -14.55
C MET A 17 37.97 9.74 -13.64
N HIS A 18 38.08 8.89 -12.63
CA HIS A 18 39.26 8.84 -11.77
C HIS A 18 40.49 8.30 -12.51
N ARG A 19 40.34 7.27 -13.35
CA ARG A 19 41.43 6.77 -14.23
C ARG A 19 41.88 7.80 -15.26
N GLU A 20 40.97 8.66 -15.72
CA GLU A 20 41.26 9.80 -16.58
C GLU A 20 41.98 10.96 -15.86
N GLY A 21 42.25 10.84 -14.55
CA GLY A 21 42.98 11.83 -13.76
C GLY A 21 42.13 12.97 -13.20
N ASN A 22 40.80 12.87 -13.27
CA ASN A 22 39.94 13.90 -12.68
C ASN A 22 40.00 13.86 -11.15
N SER A 23 40.08 15.04 -10.53
CA SER A 23 40.03 15.15 -9.06
C SER A 23 38.64 14.79 -8.52
N ILE A 24 38.59 14.32 -7.26
CA ILE A 24 37.33 13.95 -6.58
C ILE A 24 36.31 15.09 -6.59
N ARG A 25 36.76 16.36 -6.48
CA ARG A 25 35.89 17.54 -6.53
C ARG A 25 35.27 17.72 -7.91
N ARG A 26 36.03 17.49 -8.98
CA ARG A 26 35.55 17.60 -10.37
C ARG A 26 34.53 16.51 -10.70
N ILE A 27 34.80 15.27 -10.26
CA ILE A 27 33.86 14.14 -10.39
C ILE A 27 32.57 14.40 -9.62
N SER A 28 32.69 14.90 -8.39
CA SER A 28 31.55 15.28 -7.54
C SER A 28 30.66 16.33 -8.20
N TYR A 29 31.24 17.38 -8.78
CA TYR A 29 30.50 18.42 -9.50
C TYR A 29 29.84 17.89 -10.78
N HIS A 30 30.59 17.10 -11.57
CA HIS A 30 30.10 16.54 -12.84
C HIS A 30 28.93 15.57 -12.65
N LEU A 31 28.98 14.70 -11.64
CA LEU A 31 27.94 13.69 -11.38
C LEU A 31 26.87 14.16 -10.39
N GLY A 32 26.99 15.38 -9.82
CA GLY A 32 26.09 15.87 -8.78
C GLY A 32 26.11 15.04 -7.49
N LEU A 33 27.23 14.34 -7.20
CA LEU A 33 27.38 13.48 -6.04
C LEU A 33 28.12 14.19 -4.91
N ASN A 34 27.86 13.84 -3.66
CA ASN A 34 28.67 14.30 -2.54
C ASN A 34 30.10 13.74 -2.65
N TRP A 35 31.12 14.58 -2.46
CA TRP A 35 32.53 14.19 -2.52
C TRP A 35 32.87 13.01 -1.58
N ARG A 36 32.19 12.88 -0.43
CA ARG A 36 32.35 11.73 0.48
C ARG A 36 31.85 10.43 -0.16
N THR A 37 30.77 10.50 -0.92
CA THR A 37 30.22 9.37 -1.68
C THR A 37 31.19 8.96 -2.78
N VAL A 38 31.73 9.92 -3.53
CA VAL A 38 32.75 9.65 -4.56
C VAL A 38 33.98 8.97 -3.94
N LYS A 39 34.50 9.50 -2.83
CA LYS A 39 35.62 8.89 -2.09
C LYS A 39 35.30 7.47 -1.62
N LYS A 40 34.09 7.24 -1.09
CA LYS A 40 33.62 5.91 -0.66
C LYS A 40 33.54 4.93 -1.83
N LEU A 41 33.05 5.35 -2.99
CA LEU A 41 32.95 4.50 -4.18
C LEU A 41 34.33 4.12 -4.72
N LEU A 42 35.28 5.05 -4.74
CA LEU A 42 36.66 4.79 -5.15
C LEU A 42 37.40 3.84 -4.20
N SER A 43 37.10 3.88 -2.90
CA SER A 43 37.69 2.95 -1.92
C SER A 43 37.13 1.53 -1.97
N LYS A 44 36.04 1.30 -2.69
CA LYS A 44 35.38 -0.02 -2.79
C LYS A 44 35.84 -0.76 -4.03
N ASP A 45 36.15 -2.04 -3.85
CA ASP A 45 36.39 -2.99 -4.94
C ASP A 45 35.08 -3.37 -5.65
N ASP A 46 35.16 -3.68 -6.95
CA ASP A 46 34.02 -4.00 -7.82
C ASP A 46 33.16 -5.11 -7.19
N ARG A 47 33.82 -6.19 -6.74
CA ARG A 47 33.14 -7.35 -6.12
C ARG A 47 32.44 -6.98 -4.83
N SER A 48 33.06 -6.12 -4.02
CA SER A 48 32.49 -5.68 -2.74
C SER A 48 31.27 -4.78 -2.94
N TYR A 49 31.30 -3.94 -3.97
CA TYR A 49 30.20 -3.03 -4.30
C TYR A 49 29.02 -3.78 -4.92
N GLN A 50 29.29 -4.75 -5.79
CA GLN A 50 28.26 -5.61 -6.35
C GLN A 50 27.54 -6.41 -5.25
N LYS A 51 28.28 -7.00 -4.31
CA LYS A 51 27.68 -7.68 -3.14
C LYS A 51 26.80 -6.76 -2.29
N GLU A 52 27.19 -5.50 -2.12
CA GLU A 52 26.38 -4.51 -1.38
C GLU A 52 25.11 -4.11 -2.14
N LEU A 53 25.17 -4.08 -3.48
CA LEU A 53 24.02 -3.80 -4.34
C LEU A 53 23.02 -4.97 -4.40
N GLU A 54 23.53 -6.19 -4.38
CA GLU A 54 22.74 -7.43 -4.35
C GLU A 54 22.22 -7.74 -2.94
N ALA A 55 22.84 -7.17 -1.90
CA ALA A 55 22.41 -7.39 -0.53
C ALA A 55 20.96 -6.92 -0.34
N PRO A 56 20.10 -7.75 0.26
CA PRO A 56 18.75 -7.34 0.59
C PRO A 56 18.79 -6.14 1.53
N SER A 57 17.80 -5.25 1.42
CA SER A 57 17.70 -4.07 2.30
C SER A 57 17.79 -4.52 3.76
N SER A 58 18.76 -3.97 4.51
CA SER A 58 19.04 -4.34 5.90
C SER A 58 17.92 -3.98 6.89
N LYS A 59 16.86 -3.31 6.42
CA LYS A 59 15.70 -2.98 7.24
C LYS A 59 14.85 -4.22 7.42
N LYS A 60 15.01 -4.88 8.58
CA LYS A 60 14.06 -5.89 9.06
C LYS A 60 12.66 -5.27 9.04
N LYS A 61 11.72 -5.87 8.32
CA LYS A 61 10.35 -5.36 8.30
C LYS A 61 9.70 -5.82 9.60
N LEU A 62 9.17 -4.87 10.37
CA LEU A 62 8.55 -5.14 11.67
C LEU A 62 7.40 -6.17 11.57
N LEU A 63 6.73 -6.21 10.42
CA LEU A 63 5.59 -7.10 10.16
C LEU A 63 5.97 -8.42 9.47
N ASP A 64 7.26 -8.70 9.26
CA ASP A 64 7.67 -9.98 8.64
C ASP A 64 7.18 -11.22 9.41
N PRO A 65 7.15 -11.26 10.76
CA PRO A 65 6.63 -12.42 11.50
C PRO A 65 5.15 -12.72 11.22
N TYR A 66 4.36 -11.70 10.84
CA TYR A 66 2.93 -11.86 10.56
C TYR A 66 2.65 -12.20 9.09
N ARG A 67 3.69 -12.35 8.24
CA ARG A 67 3.52 -12.65 6.81
C ARG A 67 2.75 -13.94 6.58
N ASP A 68 3.09 -15.00 7.31
CA ASP A 68 2.47 -16.30 7.14
C ASP A 68 0.99 -16.27 7.52
N PHE A 69 0.64 -15.59 8.62
CA PHE A 69 -0.75 -15.38 9.03
C PHE A 69 -1.55 -14.61 7.97
N VAL A 70 -0.97 -13.52 7.44
CA VAL A 70 -1.63 -12.70 6.42
C VAL A 70 -1.80 -13.50 5.11
N ARG A 71 -0.82 -14.32 4.73
CA ARG A 71 -0.93 -15.21 3.56
C ARG A 71 -2.10 -16.18 3.72
N GLU A 72 -2.13 -16.94 4.81
CA GLU A 72 -3.19 -17.93 5.07
C GLU A 72 -4.58 -17.29 5.04
N LYS A 73 -4.73 -16.11 5.65
CA LYS A 73 -5.99 -15.36 5.62
C LYS A 73 -6.36 -14.87 4.22
N LEU A 74 -5.39 -14.46 3.40
CA LEU A 74 -5.64 -14.00 2.03
C LEU A 74 -5.96 -15.16 1.07
N GLU A 75 -5.41 -16.35 1.31
CA GLU A 75 -5.76 -17.57 0.58
C GLU A 75 -7.20 -18.01 0.87
N LEU A 76 -7.64 -17.90 2.12
CA LEU A 76 -9.01 -18.24 2.51
C LEU A 76 -10.04 -17.16 2.13
N TYR A 77 -9.66 -15.88 2.26
CA TYR A 77 -10.54 -14.73 2.05
C TYR A 77 -9.89 -13.68 1.14
N ASN A 78 -9.85 -13.97 -0.16
CA ASN A 78 -9.17 -13.14 -1.17
C ASN A 78 -9.74 -11.72 -1.33
N TYR A 79 -10.98 -11.48 -0.92
CA TYR A 79 -11.68 -10.18 -0.97
C TYR A 79 -11.33 -9.27 0.22
N THR A 80 -10.58 -9.78 1.20
CA THR A 80 -10.29 -9.04 2.44
C THR A 80 -9.52 -7.74 2.15
N SER A 81 -10.03 -6.64 2.70
CA SER A 81 -9.37 -5.33 2.62
C SER A 81 -8.22 -5.24 3.63
N ALA A 82 -7.23 -4.39 3.34
CA ALA A 82 -6.11 -4.18 4.27
C ALA A 82 -6.56 -3.61 5.63
N ALA A 83 -7.69 -2.89 5.67
CA ALA A 83 -8.28 -2.41 6.93
C ALA A 83 -8.76 -3.58 7.78
N LYS A 84 -9.56 -4.50 7.21
CA LYS A 84 -9.99 -5.72 7.91
C LYS A 84 -8.80 -6.58 8.37
N MET A 85 -7.77 -6.70 7.52
CA MET A 85 -6.56 -7.41 7.89
C MET A 85 -5.82 -6.75 9.08
N CYS A 86 -5.85 -5.43 9.17
CA CYS A 86 -5.27 -4.69 10.31
C CYS A 86 -6.00 -5.04 11.61
N ASP A 87 -7.32 -5.13 11.57
CA ASP A 87 -8.12 -5.49 12.74
C ASP A 87 -7.86 -6.95 13.16
N TRP A 88 -7.81 -7.89 12.20
CA TRP A 88 -7.44 -9.28 12.47
C TRP A 88 -6.02 -9.43 13.06
N LEU A 89 -5.07 -8.61 12.64
CA LEU A 89 -3.71 -8.64 13.20
C LEU A 89 -3.69 -8.16 14.66
N LYS A 90 -4.51 -7.16 15.02
CA LYS A 90 -4.66 -6.69 16.39
C LYS A 90 -5.40 -7.71 17.27
N GLU A 91 -6.36 -8.44 16.71
CA GLU A 91 -7.07 -9.52 17.42
C GLU A 91 -6.18 -10.76 17.62
N TYR A 92 -5.30 -11.06 16.66
CA TYR A 92 -4.39 -12.20 16.74
C TYR A 92 -3.28 -12.04 17.78
N ASP A 93 -2.77 -10.82 17.96
CA ASP A 93 -1.68 -10.54 18.89
C ASP A 93 -1.96 -9.29 19.75
N SER A 94 -2.16 -9.51 21.05
CA SER A 94 -2.38 -8.44 22.02
C SER A 94 -1.18 -7.48 22.15
N ASN A 95 0.02 -7.90 21.75
CA ASN A 95 1.23 -7.07 21.73
C ASN A 95 1.61 -6.60 20.31
N PHE A 96 0.62 -6.51 19.42
CA PHE A 96 0.83 -6.09 18.04
C PHE A 96 1.52 -4.71 17.98
N PRO A 97 2.62 -4.56 17.21
CA PRO A 97 3.34 -3.31 17.14
C PRO A 97 2.48 -2.17 16.61
N GLN A 98 2.65 -0.97 17.17
CA GLN A 98 1.96 0.24 16.72
C GLN A 98 2.45 0.63 15.31
N VAL A 99 1.72 0.20 14.29
CA VAL A 99 2.00 0.48 12.88
C VAL A 99 0.87 1.26 12.22
N SER A 100 1.23 2.10 11.25
CA SER A 100 0.23 2.79 10.44
C SER A 100 -0.55 1.80 9.56
N ALA A 101 -1.81 2.11 9.27
CA ALA A 101 -2.63 1.34 8.32
C ALA A 101 -1.95 1.22 6.94
N ARG A 102 -1.14 2.22 6.54
CA ARG A 102 -0.36 2.20 5.30
C ARG A 102 0.71 1.10 5.30
N THR A 103 1.34 0.85 6.46
CA THR A 103 2.36 -0.20 6.60
C THR A 103 1.73 -1.59 6.39
N VAL A 104 0.57 -1.83 7.01
CA VAL A 104 -0.21 -3.07 6.83
C VAL A 104 -0.68 -3.22 5.39
N PHE A 105 -1.17 -2.12 4.78
CA PHE A 105 -1.52 -2.12 3.36
C PHE A 105 -0.35 -2.53 2.46
N ASN A 106 0.84 -1.96 2.66
CA ASN A 106 2.02 -2.32 1.88
C ASN A 106 2.42 -3.80 2.07
N LEU A 107 2.27 -4.35 3.27
CA LEU A 107 2.50 -5.76 3.55
C LEU A 107 1.52 -6.64 2.76
N VAL A 108 0.21 -6.37 2.88
CA VAL A 108 -0.86 -7.10 2.19
C VAL A 108 -0.68 -7.05 0.68
N GLN A 109 -0.41 -5.87 0.12
CA GLN A 109 -0.16 -5.74 -1.31
C GLN A 109 1.10 -6.46 -1.74
N GLY A 110 2.17 -6.44 -0.92
CA GLY A 110 3.39 -7.19 -1.16
C GLY A 110 3.12 -8.69 -1.25
N ILE A 111 2.37 -9.25 -0.30
CA ILE A 111 1.99 -10.67 -0.29
C ILE A 111 1.11 -11.01 -1.50
N ARG A 112 0.14 -10.16 -1.84
CA ARG A 112 -0.69 -10.38 -3.05
C ARG A 112 0.13 -10.42 -4.33
N MET A 113 1.13 -9.56 -4.48
CA MET A 113 2.02 -9.57 -5.64
C MET A 113 2.95 -10.79 -5.65
N GLU A 114 3.47 -11.18 -4.48
CA GLU A 114 4.40 -12.29 -4.32
C GLU A 114 3.75 -13.66 -4.61
N TYR A 115 2.51 -13.85 -4.14
CA TYR A 115 1.74 -15.09 -4.32
C TYR A 115 0.70 -15.00 -5.45
N ASN A 116 0.70 -13.90 -6.21
CA ASN A 116 -0.24 -13.63 -7.31
C ASN A 116 -1.72 -13.82 -6.94
N ILE A 117 -2.12 -13.37 -5.75
CA ILE A 117 -3.50 -13.49 -5.23
C ILE A 117 -4.34 -12.31 -5.74
N PRO A 118 -5.26 -12.51 -6.71
CA PRO A 118 -6.10 -11.43 -7.20
C PRO A 118 -7.00 -10.92 -6.08
N LYS A 119 -7.16 -9.60 -6.02
CA LYS A 119 -8.17 -9.00 -5.16
C LYS A 119 -9.48 -9.04 -5.93
N GLU A 120 -10.38 -9.94 -5.54
CA GLU A 120 -11.74 -9.90 -6.05
C GLU A 120 -12.39 -8.60 -5.59
N THR A 121 -12.63 -7.72 -6.56
CA THR A 121 -13.55 -6.62 -6.37
C THR A 121 -14.94 -7.19 -6.54
N THR A 122 -15.60 -7.47 -5.42
CA THR A 122 -17.06 -7.66 -5.44
C THR A 122 -17.64 -6.41 -6.09
N GLY A 123 -18.30 -6.57 -7.25
CA GLY A 123 -19.09 -5.50 -7.85
C GLY A 123 -20.08 -4.96 -6.82
N ARG A 124 -20.57 -3.73 -6.98
CA ARG A 124 -21.67 -3.30 -6.12
C ARG A 124 -22.86 -4.20 -6.44
N ASP A 125 -23.40 -4.84 -5.42
CA ASP A 125 -24.65 -5.61 -5.56
C ASP A 125 -25.81 -4.72 -6.01
N PHE A 126 -25.71 -3.42 -5.71
CA PHE A 126 -26.69 -2.41 -6.09
C PHE A 126 -26.04 -1.27 -6.86
N GLN A 127 -26.55 -1.02 -8.07
CA GLN A 127 -26.21 0.13 -8.90
C GLN A 127 -27.48 0.91 -9.22
N MET A 128 -27.35 2.22 -9.40
CA MET A 128 -28.44 3.06 -9.88
C MET A 128 -28.91 2.53 -11.24
N PRO A 129 -30.20 2.19 -11.41
CA PRO A 129 -30.74 1.82 -12.71
C PRO A 129 -30.54 2.97 -13.70
N PRO A 130 -30.37 2.69 -15.01
CA PRO A 130 -30.36 3.73 -16.02
C PRO A 130 -31.65 4.56 -15.95
N GLU A 131 -31.51 5.87 -16.11
CA GLU A 131 -32.63 6.82 -16.07
C GLU A 131 -33.62 6.49 -17.21
N LEU A 132 -34.84 6.10 -16.83
CA LEU A 132 -35.90 5.77 -17.77
C LEU A 132 -36.66 7.05 -18.19
N PRO A 133 -37.28 7.06 -19.38
CA PRO A 133 -38.13 8.17 -19.81
C PRO A 133 -39.21 8.49 -18.77
N TYR A 134 -39.60 9.77 -18.74
CA TYR A 134 -40.64 10.25 -17.82
C TYR A 134 -41.91 9.38 -17.91
N GLY A 135 -42.43 8.97 -16.76
CA GLY A 135 -43.63 8.13 -16.64
C GLY A 135 -43.38 6.62 -16.53
N ASN A 136 -42.15 6.13 -16.75
CA ASN A 136 -41.82 4.70 -16.64
C ASN A 136 -41.26 4.29 -15.26
N GLN A 137 -40.89 5.25 -14.42
CA GLN A 137 -40.53 5.04 -13.03
C GLN A 137 -41.17 6.14 -12.17
N ALA A 138 -41.60 5.77 -10.97
CA ALA A 138 -42.07 6.70 -9.95
C ALA A 138 -41.40 6.35 -8.63
N GLN A 139 -40.89 7.36 -7.92
CA GLN A 139 -40.38 7.18 -6.56
C GLN A 139 -41.56 7.24 -5.59
N VAL A 140 -41.78 6.15 -4.87
CA VAL A 140 -42.76 6.12 -3.77
C VAL A 140 -42.01 6.50 -2.50
N ASP A 141 -42.26 7.71 -2.00
CA ASP A 141 -41.77 8.13 -0.70
C ASP A 141 -42.79 7.75 0.38
N PHE A 142 -42.38 6.91 1.32
CA PHE A 142 -43.20 6.57 2.46
C PHE A 142 -43.00 7.63 3.55
N GLY A 143 -43.83 8.66 3.48
CA GLY A 143 -43.92 9.65 4.54
C GLY A 143 -44.53 9.08 5.82
N PHE A 144 -44.10 9.60 6.97
CA PHE A 144 -44.79 9.42 8.25
C PHE A 144 -45.29 10.77 8.75
N TYR A 145 -46.44 10.77 9.43
CA TYR A 145 -46.95 11.95 10.11
C TYR A 145 -47.18 11.62 11.60
N ASN A 146 -46.93 12.60 12.46
CA ASN A 146 -47.19 12.49 13.89
C ASN A 146 -48.56 13.12 14.18
N MET A 147 -49.47 12.39 14.82
CA MET A 147 -50.77 12.89 15.28
C MET A 147 -50.82 12.92 16.81
N THR A 148 -51.41 13.97 17.36
CA THR A 148 -51.70 14.10 18.79
C THR A 148 -53.11 13.61 19.09
N THR A 149 -53.23 12.62 19.96
CA THR A 149 -54.51 12.16 20.52
C THR A 149 -54.87 12.92 21.80
N SER A 150 -56.15 12.95 22.17
CA SER A 150 -56.69 13.65 23.35
C SER A 150 -56.17 13.14 24.70
N SER A 151 -55.59 11.94 24.71
CA SER A 151 -54.71 11.45 25.76
C SER A 151 -53.27 11.71 25.28
N THR A 152 -52.48 12.40 26.10
CA THR A 152 -51.10 12.85 25.89
C THR A 152 -50.09 11.72 25.64
N ARG A 153 -50.29 10.94 24.58
CA ARG A 153 -49.36 9.94 24.07
C ARG A 153 -49.36 9.99 22.54
N SER A 154 -48.20 10.35 21.98
CA SER A 154 -47.90 10.28 20.55
C SER A 154 -47.72 8.82 20.15
N MET A 155 -48.47 8.36 19.13
CA MET A 155 -48.22 7.07 18.49
C MET A 155 -47.87 7.27 17.02
N ASN A 156 -46.77 6.65 16.59
CA ASN A 156 -46.37 6.61 15.19
C ASN A 156 -47.18 5.51 14.50
N ARG A 157 -48.02 5.85 13.51
CA ARG A 157 -48.66 4.86 12.64
C ARG A 157 -48.25 5.09 11.19
N LEU A 158 -47.98 3.99 10.49
CA LEU A 158 -47.81 3.98 9.04
C LEU A 158 -49.17 4.18 8.37
N PRO A 159 -49.25 4.92 7.25
CA PRO A 159 -50.48 5.01 6.47
C PRO A 159 -50.83 3.62 5.91
N LEU A 160 -52.10 3.21 6.06
CA LEU A 160 -52.63 2.04 5.38
C LEU A 160 -52.73 2.34 3.88
N SER A 161 -52.27 1.37 3.09
CA SER A 161 -52.18 1.35 1.62
C SER A 161 -53.47 1.73 0.91
#